data_AF-A0A0R1WEA0-F1
#
_entry.id   AF-A0A0R1WEA0-F1
#
_cell.length_a   1.000
_cell.length_b   1.000
_cell.length_c   1.000
_cell.angle_alpha   90.00
_cell.angle_beta   90.00
_cell.angle_gamma   90.00
#
_symmetry.space_group_name_H-M   'P 1'
#
loop_
_entity.id
_entity.type
_entity.pdbx_description
1 polymer ?
#
loop_
_entity_poly.entity_id
_entity_poly.type
_entity_poly.pdbx_seq_one_letter_code
_entity_poly.pdbx_strand_id
1 'polypeptide(L)'
;MTRIIDWNKEKRAEYKELKETHASALYLLSDFMNNRNLYSSLNTYYWGLNDEEETQFAKDLIDLYIGDAKFPEQKYYVKLLDRDEGYLNYQHSFHGYFVSDNDDEDDDYQTQFTMSEIEAIDPRYKTFAFPVEDE
;
A
#
# COMPACT_ATOMS: atom_id res chain seq x y z
N MET A 1 12.44 13.77 5.91
CA MET A 1 10.98 13.92 5.72
C MET A 1 10.39 12.53 5.51
N THR A 2 9.26 12.28 6.14
CA THR A 2 8.47 11.05 6.00
C THR A 2 7.81 11.05 4.62
N ARG A 3 7.79 9.92 3.91
CA ARG A 3 7.08 9.81 2.63
C ARG A 3 5.58 9.81 2.86
N ILE A 4 4.81 10.29 1.88
CA ILE A 4 3.34 10.31 1.92
C ILE A 4 2.75 9.53 0.75
N ILE A 5 3.29 8.34 0.49
CA ILE A 5 2.90 7.44 -0.61
C ILE A 5 2.11 6.21 -0.15
N ASP A 6 1.60 6.23 1.08
CA ASP A 6 0.67 5.20 1.56
C ASP A 6 -0.72 5.45 0.97
N TRP A 7 -0.76 5.41 -0.35
CA TRP A 7 -1.92 5.73 -1.15
C TRP A 7 -2.80 4.52 -1.26
N ASN A 8 -4.11 4.70 -1.13
CA ASN A 8 -5.04 3.62 -1.39
C ASN A 8 -5.02 3.16 -2.87
N LYS A 9 -5.68 2.03 -3.13
CA LYS A 9 -5.81 1.45 -4.47
C LYS A 9 -6.24 2.43 -5.57
N GLU A 10 -7.16 3.36 -5.29
CA GLU A 10 -7.64 4.33 -6.28
C GLU A 10 -6.54 5.32 -6.66
N LYS A 11 -5.88 5.92 -5.66
CA LYS A 11 -4.75 6.83 -5.87
C LYS A 11 -3.58 6.15 -6.58
N ARG A 12 -3.28 4.90 -6.23
CA ARG A 12 -2.25 4.09 -6.93
C ARG A 12 -2.63 3.83 -8.40
N ALA A 13 -3.91 3.61 -8.69
CA ALA A 13 -4.40 3.41 -10.06
C ALA A 13 -4.31 4.69 -10.89
N GLU A 14 -4.76 5.82 -10.34
CA GLU A 14 -4.65 7.13 -11.00
C GLU A 14 -3.18 7.51 -11.25
N TYR A 15 -2.28 7.25 -10.31
CA TYR A 15 -0.85 7.46 -10.50
C TYR A 15 -0.29 6.60 -11.64
N LYS A 16 -0.74 5.35 -11.77
CA LYS A 16 -0.29 4.46 -12.84
C LYS A 16 -0.72 4.99 -14.21
N GLU A 17 -1.98 5.44 -14.34
CA GLU A 17 -2.48 6.11 -15.55
C GLU A 17 -1.66 7.36 -15.89
N LEU A 18 -1.41 8.21 -14.89
CA LEU A 18 -0.60 9.42 -15.00
C LEU A 18 0.85 9.09 -15.42
N LYS A 19 1.44 8.01 -14.90
CA LYS A 19 2.80 7.55 -15.27
C LYS A 19 2.88 7.02 -16.69
N GLU A 20 1.91 6.21 -17.12
CA GLU A 20 1.90 5.56 -18.44
C GLU A 20 1.74 6.57 -19.59
N THR A 21 1.14 7.72 -19.31
CA THR A 21 0.87 8.77 -20.29
C THR A 21 2.02 9.78 -20.45
N HIS A 22 3.03 9.76 -19.57
CA HIS A 22 4.07 10.80 -19.52
C HIS A 22 5.50 10.26 -19.63
N ALA A 23 6.26 10.80 -20.59
CA ALA A 23 7.65 10.42 -20.84
C ALA A 23 8.69 11.12 -19.93
N SER A 24 8.26 12.03 -19.05
CA SER A 24 9.14 12.61 -18.04
C SER A 24 8.42 12.95 -16.75
N ALA A 25 9.14 12.91 -15.62
CA ALA A 25 8.62 13.28 -14.30
C ALA A 25 8.14 14.75 -14.24
N LEU A 26 8.82 15.66 -14.95
CA LEU A 26 8.44 17.08 -14.97
C LEU A 26 7.13 17.30 -15.74
N TYR A 27 6.94 16.62 -16.87
CA TYR A 27 5.67 16.66 -17.60
C TYR A 27 4.55 16.04 -16.78
N LEU A 28 4.82 14.91 -16.12
CA LEU A 28 3.87 14.26 -15.23
C LEU A 28 3.39 15.20 -14.11
N LEU A 29 4.33 15.82 -13.38
CA LEU A 29 4.00 16.77 -12.32
C LEU A 29 3.24 17.98 -12.88
N SER A 30 3.70 18.54 -14.02
CA SER A 30 3.04 19.68 -14.64
C SER A 30 1.61 19.33 -15.08
N ASP A 31 1.37 18.14 -15.61
CA ASP A 31 0.04 17.72 -16.05
C ASP A 31 -0.91 17.54 -14.86
N PHE A 32 -0.45 16.84 -13.82
CA PHE A 32 -1.18 16.69 -12.56
C PHE A 32 -1.62 18.05 -11.98
N MET A 33 -0.70 19.02 -11.91
CA MET A 33 -0.97 20.34 -11.34
C MET A 33 -1.94 21.19 -12.17
N ASN A 34 -2.01 20.96 -13.49
CA ASN A 34 -2.88 21.74 -14.40
C ASN A 34 -4.24 21.09 -14.63
N ASN A 35 -4.38 19.78 -14.47
CA ASN A 35 -5.59 19.02 -14.78
C ASN A 35 -6.36 18.60 -13.52
N ARG A 36 -6.90 19.58 -12.79
CA ARG A 36 -7.59 19.38 -11.50
C ARG A 36 -8.83 18.46 -11.53
N ASN A 37 -9.41 18.25 -12.71
CA ASN A 37 -10.62 17.42 -12.87
C ASN A 37 -10.30 15.97 -13.26
N LEU A 38 -9.05 15.68 -13.63
CA LEU A 38 -8.57 14.32 -13.83
C LEU A 38 -8.00 13.82 -12.50
N TYR A 39 -7.89 12.50 -12.30
CA TYR A 39 -7.26 11.93 -11.09
C TYR A 39 -7.91 12.44 -9.79
N SER A 40 -9.23 12.28 -9.69
CA SER A 40 -10.04 12.86 -8.61
C SER A 40 -9.59 12.46 -7.20
N SER A 41 -9.10 11.22 -7.01
CA SER A 41 -8.66 10.71 -5.72
C SER A 41 -7.32 11.34 -5.30
N LEU A 42 -6.34 11.41 -6.21
CA LEU A 42 -5.07 12.08 -6.01
C LEU A 42 -5.22 13.60 -5.84
N ASN A 43 -6.08 14.23 -6.64
CA ASN A 43 -6.36 15.65 -6.50
C ASN A 43 -6.99 15.96 -5.14
N THR A 44 -8.04 15.22 -4.75
CA THR A 44 -8.68 15.40 -3.43
C THR A 44 -7.67 15.26 -2.30
N TYR A 45 -6.78 14.27 -2.40
CA TYR A 45 -5.70 14.07 -1.44
C TYR A 45 -4.73 15.27 -1.41
N TYR A 46 -4.19 15.67 -2.56
CA TYR A 46 -3.25 16.79 -2.68
C TYR A 46 -3.82 18.10 -2.10
N TRP A 47 -5.07 18.43 -2.41
CA TRP A 47 -5.69 19.67 -1.92
C TRP A 47 -6.04 19.66 -0.43
N GLY A 48 -5.92 18.52 0.24
CA GLY A 48 -6.04 18.40 1.70
C GLY A 48 -4.72 18.56 2.45
N LEU A 49 -3.59 18.66 1.73
CA LEU A 49 -2.25 18.73 2.31
C LEU A 49 -1.89 20.16 2.77
N ASN A 50 -0.96 20.26 3.71
CA ASN A 50 -0.30 21.52 4.05
C ASN A 50 0.94 21.79 3.17
N ASP A 51 1.53 22.99 3.24
CA ASP A 51 2.66 23.41 2.41
C ASP A 51 3.88 22.45 2.43
N GLU A 52 4.19 21.85 3.59
CA GLU A 52 5.29 20.88 3.72
C GLU A 52 4.94 19.56 3.02
N GLU A 53 3.71 19.10 3.23
CA GLU A 53 3.17 17.89 2.61
C GLU A 53 3.02 18.03 1.09
N GLU A 54 2.61 19.19 0.58
CA GLU A 54 2.57 19.46 -0.87
C GLU A 54 3.96 19.30 -1.51
N THR A 55 4.99 19.83 -0.83
CA THR A 55 6.38 19.70 -1.29
C THR A 55 6.82 18.24 -1.28
N GLN A 56 6.47 17.50 -0.21
CA GLN A 56 6.78 16.09 -0.07
C GLN A 56 6.00 15.23 -1.09
N PHE A 57 4.75 15.58 -1.41
CA PHE A 57 3.94 14.94 -2.44
C PHE A 57 4.62 15.03 -3.80
N ALA A 58 5.02 16.24 -4.20
CA ALA A 58 5.70 16.45 -5.49
C ALA A 58 7.01 15.65 -5.57
N LYS A 59 7.78 15.61 -4.47
CA LYS A 59 9.01 14.81 -4.39
C LYS A 59 8.71 13.32 -4.54
N ASP A 60 7.73 12.81 -3.80
CA ASP A 60 7.37 11.39 -3.82
C ASP A 60 6.80 10.95 -5.18
N LEU A 61 6.02 11.79 -5.85
CA LEU A 61 5.52 11.56 -7.21
C LEU A 61 6.68 11.38 -8.21
N ILE A 62 7.71 12.22 -8.09
CA ILE A 62 8.94 12.14 -8.90
C ILE A 62 9.73 10.87 -8.53
N ASP A 63 9.95 10.61 -7.24
CA ASP A 63 10.69 9.43 -6.77
C ASP A 63 10.01 8.13 -7.25
N LEU A 64 8.68 8.04 -7.21
CA LEU A 64 7.91 6.92 -7.77
C LEU A 64 8.09 6.80 -9.30
N TYR A 65 8.20 7.93 -9.99
CA TYR A 65 8.35 7.96 -11.45
C TYR A 65 9.70 7.36 -11.86
N ILE A 66 10.78 7.86 -11.26
CA ILE A 66 12.16 7.45 -11.56
C ILE A 66 12.56 6.12 -10.91
N GLY A 67 11.74 5.61 -9.98
CA GLY A 67 11.95 4.32 -9.31
C GLY A 67 12.77 4.39 -8.02
N ASP A 68 13.05 5.59 -7.51
CA ASP A 68 13.68 5.83 -6.21
C ASP A 68 12.71 5.59 -5.05
N ALA A 69 11.42 5.45 -5.34
CA ALA A 69 10.38 4.99 -4.43
C ALA A 69 9.53 3.87 -5.04
N LYS A 70 8.91 3.09 -4.18
CA LYS A 70 7.88 2.12 -4.53
C LYS A 70 6.73 2.27 -3.55
N PHE A 71 5.52 1.98 -3.99
CA PHE A 71 4.40 1.83 -3.07
C PHE A 71 4.72 0.74 -2.04
N PRO A 72 4.23 0.87 -0.80
CA PRO A 72 4.22 -0.22 0.16
C PRO A 72 3.65 -1.49 -0.51
N GLU A 73 4.23 -2.64 -0.20
CA GLU A 73 3.70 -3.91 -0.72
C GLU A 73 2.31 -4.15 -0.12
N GLN A 74 1.35 -4.56 -0.97
CA GLN A 74 0.03 -4.96 -0.51
C GLN A 74 0.16 -6.05 0.54
N LYS A 75 -0.44 -5.79 1.70
CA LYS A 75 -0.56 -6.75 2.79
C LYS A 75 -1.89 -7.50 2.71
N TYR A 76 -1.89 -8.71 3.25
CA TYR A 76 -3.02 -9.64 3.20
C TYR A 76 -3.18 -10.33 4.55
N TYR A 77 -4.44 -10.52 4.97
CA TYR A 77 -4.82 -11.51 5.96
C TYR A 77 -4.94 -12.89 5.29
N VAL A 78 -4.61 -13.98 5.98
CA VAL A 78 -4.77 -15.35 5.46
C VAL A 78 -5.77 -16.11 6.32
N LYS A 79 -6.99 -16.36 5.82
CA LYS A 79 -8.07 -17.02 6.58
C LYS A 79 -8.14 -18.52 6.27
N LEU A 80 -7.51 -19.33 7.11
CA LEU A 80 -7.41 -20.78 6.95
C LEU A 80 -8.67 -21.53 7.40
N LEU A 81 -9.45 -20.96 8.33
CA LEU A 81 -10.70 -21.53 8.84
C LEU A 81 -11.83 -20.51 8.71
N ASP A 82 -13.03 -20.96 8.32
CA ASP A 82 -14.19 -20.07 8.22
C ASP A 82 -14.85 -19.82 9.58
N ARG A 83 -14.14 -19.08 10.44
CA ARG A 83 -14.57 -18.57 11.75
C ARG A 83 -13.72 -17.36 12.14
N ASP A 84 -14.06 -16.67 13.22
CA ASP A 84 -13.37 -15.45 13.66
C ASP A 84 -11.90 -15.73 14.01
N GLU A 85 -11.65 -16.78 14.79
CA GLU A 85 -10.29 -17.29 15.09
C GLU A 85 -9.76 -18.21 13.98
N GLY A 86 -9.73 -17.69 12.76
CA GLY A 86 -9.41 -18.42 11.54
C GLY A 86 -8.19 -17.94 10.77
N TYR A 87 -7.50 -16.91 11.26
CA TYR A 87 -6.41 -16.22 10.57
C TYR A 87 -5.05 -16.77 10.95
N LEU A 88 -4.16 -16.88 9.97
CA LEU A 88 -2.76 -17.18 10.17
C LEU A 88 -2.07 -15.98 10.81
N ASN A 89 -1.34 -16.21 11.90
CA ASN A 89 -0.51 -15.23 12.58
C ASN A 89 0.89 -15.80 12.78
N TYR A 90 1.86 -14.92 12.95
CA TYR A 90 3.23 -15.27 13.33
C TYR A 90 3.62 -14.53 14.60
N GLN A 91 4.13 -15.25 15.60
CA GLN A 91 4.62 -14.65 16.84
C GLN A 91 6.14 -14.59 16.85
N HIS A 92 6.70 -13.39 17.01
CA HIS A 92 8.14 -13.17 16.94
C HIS A 92 8.88 -13.80 18.12
N SER A 93 8.35 -13.72 19.34
CA SER A 93 9.02 -14.20 20.56
C SER A 93 9.34 -15.70 20.56
N PHE A 94 8.47 -16.56 20.00
CA PHE A 94 8.74 -18.01 19.87
C PHE A 94 8.98 -18.49 18.44
N HIS A 95 8.98 -17.58 17.45
CA HIS A 95 9.28 -17.87 16.06
C HIS A 95 8.35 -18.94 15.44
N GLY A 96 7.04 -18.77 15.59
CA GLY A 96 6.08 -19.77 15.14
C GLY A 96 4.79 -19.22 14.58
N TYR A 97 4.20 -19.98 13.65
CA TYR A 97 2.90 -19.71 13.08
C TYR A 97 1.79 -20.37 13.90
N PHE A 98 0.67 -19.67 14.05
CA PHE A 98 -0.51 -20.17 14.73
C PHE A 98 -1.78 -19.60 14.08
N VAL A 99 -2.94 -20.13 14.46
CA VAL A 99 -4.25 -19.66 13.97
C VAL A 99 -4.99 -18.97 15.11
N SER A 100 -5.39 -17.73 14.92
CA SER A 100 -6.16 -16.90 15.88
C SER A 100 -7.10 -15.96 15.11
N ASP A 101 -7.69 -15.01 15.80
CA ASP A 101 -8.20 -13.76 15.21
C ASP A 101 -7.10 -12.98 14.45
N ASN A 102 -7.49 -11.90 13.79
CA ASN A 102 -6.60 -11.02 13.03
C ASN A 102 -6.20 -9.76 13.82
N ASP A 103 -6.28 -9.82 15.14
CA ASP A 103 -6.03 -8.68 16.04
C ASP A 103 -4.53 -8.37 16.11
N ASP A 104 -4.18 -7.11 15.82
CA ASP A 104 -2.82 -6.58 15.80
C ASP A 104 -2.49 -5.69 17.01
N GLU A 105 -3.29 -5.77 18.09
CA GLU A 105 -3.05 -5.04 19.35
C GLU A 105 -1.72 -5.39 20.06
N ASP A 106 -1.03 -6.47 19.69
CA ASP A 106 0.27 -6.88 20.23
C ASP A 106 1.38 -6.78 19.19
N ASP A 107 2.38 -5.92 19.45
CA ASP A 107 3.57 -5.72 18.60
C ASP A 107 4.40 -7.00 18.37
N ASP A 108 4.22 -8.04 19.20
CA ASP A 108 4.87 -9.36 19.01
C ASP A 108 4.22 -10.19 17.88
N TYR A 109 3.08 -9.74 17.34
CA TYR A 109 2.33 -10.43 16.30
C TYR A 109 2.48 -9.79 14.92
N GLN A 110 2.72 -10.66 13.93
CA GLN A 110 2.50 -10.37 12.53
C GLN A 110 1.21 -11.04 12.09
N THR A 111 0.16 -10.24 11.89
CA THR A 111 -1.16 -10.67 11.41
C THR A 111 -1.34 -10.50 9.91
N GLN A 112 -0.47 -9.68 9.30
CA GLN A 112 -0.53 -9.31 7.89
C GLN A 112 0.75 -9.67 7.13
N PHE A 113 0.58 -10.23 5.94
CA PHE A 113 1.70 -10.78 5.14
C PHE A 113 1.67 -10.21 3.72
N THR A 114 2.82 -10.01 3.09
CA THR A 114 2.91 -9.77 1.66
C THR A 114 2.63 -11.06 0.91
N MET A 115 2.24 -10.97 -0.36
CA MET A 115 2.03 -12.19 -1.16
C MET A 115 3.28 -13.06 -1.18
N SER A 116 4.47 -12.46 -1.33
CA SER A 116 5.77 -13.16 -1.29
C SER A 116 6.00 -13.93 0.03
N GLU A 117 5.66 -13.32 1.18
CA GLU A 117 5.71 -13.98 2.49
C GLU A 117 4.76 -15.19 2.53
N ILE A 118 3.53 -15.04 2.03
CA ILE A 118 2.54 -16.12 1.96
C ILE A 118 3.06 -17.29 1.12
N GLU A 119 3.62 -17.03 -0.06
CA GLU A 119 4.14 -18.10 -0.92
C GLU A 119 5.34 -18.83 -0.32
N ALA A 120 6.15 -18.10 0.46
CA ALA A 120 7.31 -18.66 1.17
C ALA A 120 6.89 -19.57 2.33
N ILE A 121 5.76 -19.27 2.99
CA ILE A 121 5.15 -20.14 4.01
C ILE A 121 4.57 -21.40 3.35
N ASP A 122 3.59 -21.21 2.47
CA ASP A 122 3.00 -22.26 1.64
C ASP A 122 2.24 -21.65 0.45
N PRO A 123 2.58 -21.99 -0.81
CA PRO A 123 1.92 -21.40 -1.98
C PRO A 123 0.42 -21.70 -2.07
N ARG A 124 -0.10 -22.69 -1.34
CA ARG A 124 -1.54 -22.97 -1.25
C ARG A 124 -2.27 -21.91 -0.45
N TYR A 125 -1.60 -21.16 0.43
CA TYR A 125 -2.23 -20.16 1.28
C TYR A 125 -2.71 -18.93 0.51
N LYS A 126 -2.22 -18.71 -0.71
CA LYS A 126 -2.66 -17.61 -1.59
C LYS A 126 -4.17 -17.65 -1.86
N THR A 127 -4.80 -18.84 -1.91
CA THR A 127 -6.25 -18.95 -2.14
C THR A 127 -7.08 -18.51 -0.94
N PHE A 128 -6.45 -18.35 0.22
CA PHE A 128 -7.05 -17.90 1.47
C PHE A 128 -6.64 -16.47 1.84
N ALA A 129 -5.93 -15.76 0.95
CA ALA A 129 -5.44 -14.42 1.19
C ALA A 129 -6.49 -13.36 0.82
N PHE A 130 -6.77 -12.46 1.75
CA PHE A 130 -7.68 -11.32 1.59
C PHE A 130 -6.87 -10.03 1.72
N PRO A 131 -6.97 -9.09 0.77
CA PRO A 131 -6.22 -7.84 0.85
C PRO A 131 -6.65 -7.06 2.09
N VAL A 132 -5.67 -6.53 2.82
CA VAL A 132 -5.92 -5.50 3.82
C VAL A 132 -6.31 -4.24 3.05
N GLU A 133 -7.50 -3.70 3.31
CA GLU A 133 -7.92 -2.45 2.68
C GLU A 133 -7.06 -1.31 3.24
N ASP A 134 -6.50 -0.47 2.36
CA ASP A 134 -5.82 0.75 2.77
C ASP A 134 -6.90 1.68 3.37
N GLU A 135 -6.77 2.10 4.64
CA GLU A 135 -7.69 3.04 5.31
C GLU A 135 -7.78 4.42 4.61
#